data_AF-T1BW65-F1
#
_entry.id   AF-T1BW65-F1
#
_cell.length_a   1.000
_cell.length_b   1.000
_cell.length_c   1.000
_cell.angle_alpha   90.00
_cell.angle_beta   90.00
_cell.angle_gamma   90.00
#
_symmetry.space_group_name_H-M   'P 1'
#
loop_
_entity.id
_entity.type
_entity.pdbx_description
1 polymer ?
#
loop_
_entity_poly.entity_id
_entity_poly.type
_entity_poly.pdbx_seq_one_letter_code
_entity_poly.pdbx_strand_id
1 'polypeptide(L)'
;MDVPSFDEVTVREALLNAVAHRDYRDGRSVFVRQWARRLEVVSPGGLPAGITPENILDQQNPRNRRLAEALAKCGLIERSGQGMNLMFESAIRQGKPLPSFAGTSAHEVRLTLEGAIESPAFVRFLERVGEERLRSFSTSDFLVLDHLRREQPLSEALKQRLPALIDAGVIERVGRGRGYMLSQAMYAALGARGVHTRKKGLDHETNKALLLKHLGTVGQVGSPLSELRQVLPALSASAVQQLLAELRREGRVALSNQRRWARWKLA
;
A
#
# COMPACT_ATOMS: atom_id res chain seq x y z
N MET A 1 -6.54 -10.51 18.07
CA MET A 1 -7.73 -10.93 17.31
C MET A 1 -7.31 -12.10 16.44
N ASP A 2 -8.17 -13.12 16.33
CA ASP A 2 -7.98 -14.20 15.36
C ASP A 2 -8.62 -13.74 14.05
N VAL A 3 -7.81 -13.48 13.02
CA VAL A 3 -8.29 -13.05 11.71
C VAL A 3 -8.39 -14.30 10.85
N PRO A 4 -9.59 -14.72 10.40
CA PRO A 4 -9.73 -15.94 9.63
C PRO A 4 -8.93 -15.84 8.34
N SER A 5 -8.35 -16.94 7.85
CA SER A 5 -7.63 -16.91 6.57
C SER A 5 -8.55 -16.49 5.42
N PHE A 6 -9.81 -16.93 5.43
CA PHE A 6 -10.83 -16.47 4.49
C PHE A 6 -12.07 -16.05 5.26
N ASP A 7 -12.47 -14.80 5.05
CA ASP A 7 -13.69 -14.24 5.64
C ASP A 7 -14.92 -14.77 4.90
N GLU A 8 -15.94 -15.21 5.64
CA GLU A 8 -17.12 -15.88 5.08
C GLU A 8 -17.87 -14.97 4.10
N VAL A 9 -18.00 -13.68 4.43
CA VAL A 9 -18.68 -12.70 3.56
C VAL A 9 -17.92 -12.56 2.25
N THR A 10 -16.59 -12.45 2.32
CA THR A 10 -15.71 -12.35 1.16
C THR A 10 -15.79 -13.61 0.28
N VAL A 11 -15.79 -14.81 0.88
CA VAL A 11 -15.91 -16.07 0.13
C VAL A 11 -17.29 -16.21 -0.50
N ARG A 12 -18.36 -15.92 0.25
CA ARG A 12 -19.73 -15.95 -0.24
C ARG A 12 -19.88 -15.04 -1.45
N GLU A 13 -19.35 -13.83 -1.37
CA GLU A 13 -19.39 -12.86 -2.46
C GLU A 13 -18.61 -13.33 -3.71
N ALA A 14 -17.43 -13.91 -3.52
CA ALA A 14 -16.65 -14.51 -4.60
C ALA A 14 -17.43 -15.62 -5.33
N LEU A 15 -18.09 -16.51 -4.57
CA LEU A 15 -18.88 -17.61 -5.12
C LEU A 15 -20.13 -17.12 -5.84
N LEU A 16 -20.84 -16.16 -5.24
CA LEU A 16 -22.04 -15.58 -5.85
C LEU A 16 -21.73 -14.85 -7.14
N ASN A 17 -20.64 -14.08 -7.20
CA ASN A 17 -20.17 -13.46 -8.44
C ASN A 17 -19.81 -14.51 -9.49
N ALA A 18 -19.11 -15.58 -9.09
CA ALA A 18 -18.76 -16.66 -10.01
C ALA A 18 -19.99 -17.35 -10.61
N VAL A 19 -21.06 -17.53 -9.82
CA VAL A 19 -22.34 -18.10 -10.28
C VAL A 19 -23.12 -17.10 -11.14
N ALA A 20 -23.30 -15.86 -10.66
CA ALA A 20 -24.10 -14.83 -11.34
C ALA A 20 -23.54 -14.48 -12.73
N HIS A 21 -22.20 -14.47 -12.86
CA HIS A 21 -21.52 -14.08 -14.09
C HIS A 21 -21.00 -15.27 -14.92
N ARG A 22 -21.28 -16.52 -14.52
CA ARG A 22 -20.91 -17.73 -15.27
C ARG A 22 -21.43 -17.70 -16.71
N ASP A 23 -20.64 -18.18 -17.68
CA ASP A 23 -21.19 -18.49 -19.01
C ASP A 23 -21.95 -19.82 -18.93
N TYR A 24 -23.28 -19.72 -18.90
CA TYR A 24 -24.14 -20.91 -18.81
C TYR A 24 -24.24 -21.71 -20.11
N ARG A 25 -23.67 -21.22 -21.21
CA ARG A 25 -23.55 -21.97 -22.46
C ARG A 25 -22.35 -22.92 -22.44
N ASP A 26 -21.38 -22.65 -21.58
CA ASP A 26 -20.25 -23.55 -21.34
C ASP A 26 -20.66 -24.63 -20.33
N GLY A 27 -20.40 -25.90 -20.65
CA GLY A 27 -20.72 -27.03 -19.78
C GLY A 27 -19.80 -27.18 -18.55
N ARG A 28 -18.67 -26.46 -18.50
CA ARG A 28 -17.71 -26.53 -17.38
C ARG A 28 -18.29 -25.95 -16.09
N SER A 29 -17.96 -26.53 -14.94
CA SER A 29 -18.43 -26.02 -13.64
C SER A 29 -17.61 -24.82 -13.14
N VAL A 30 -18.13 -24.09 -12.15
CA VAL A 30 -17.28 -23.23 -11.32
C VAL A 30 -16.40 -24.13 -10.45
N PHE A 31 -15.08 -23.95 -10.51
CA PHE A 31 -14.15 -24.69 -9.68
C PHE A 31 -13.68 -23.83 -8.52
N VAL A 32 -13.72 -24.39 -7.31
CA VAL A 32 -13.20 -23.78 -6.09
C VAL A 32 -12.03 -24.63 -5.62
N ARG A 33 -10.84 -24.02 -5.53
CA ARG A 33 -9.63 -24.69 -5.06
C ARG A 33 -9.12 -23.97 -3.83
N GLN A 34 -9.06 -24.69 -2.72
CA GLN A 34 -8.63 -24.15 -1.45
C GLN A 34 -7.31 -24.79 -1.00
N TRP A 35 -6.38 -23.94 -0.61
CA TRP A 35 -5.17 -24.26 0.11
C TRP A 35 -5.18 -23.54 1.45
N ALA A 36 -4.23 -23.86 2.34
CA ALA A 36 -4.15 -23.28 3.67
C ALA A 36 -4.16 -21.74 3.70
N ARG A 37 -3.57 -21.09 2.69
CA ARG A 37 -3.45 -19.62 2.60
C ARG A 37 -3.86 -19.03 1.26
N ARG A 38 -4.42 -19.82 0.36
CA ARG A 38 -4.91 -19.35 -0.94
C ARG A 38 -6.26 -19.99 -1.26
N LEU A 39 -7.22 -19.20 -1.72
CA LEU A 39 -8.49 -19.66 -2.26
C LEU A 39 -8.62 -19.16 -3.68
N GLU A 40 -8.92 -20.06 -4.60
CA GLU A 40 -9.09 -19.76 -6.02
C GLU A 40 -10.49 -20.14 -6.46
N VAL A 41 -11.18 -19.22 -7.11
CA VAL A 41 -12.49 -19.44 -7.74
C VAL A 41 -12.32 -19.23 -9.25
N VAL A 42 -12.58 -20.28 -10.03
CA VAL A 42 -12.48 -20.27 -11.49
C VAL A 42 -13.88 -20.44 -12.08
N SER A 43 -14.37 -19.42 -12.78
CA SER A 43 -15.66 -19.44 -13.45
C SER A 43 -15.49 -19.48 -14.97
N PRO A 44 -16.25 -20.31 -15.71
CA PRO A 44 -16.12 -20.41 -17.16
C PRO A 44 -16.66 -19.18 -17.89
N GLY A 45 -16.03 -18.90 -19.03
CA GLY A 45 -16.22 -17.72 -19.86
C GLY A 45 -15.40 -16.53 -19.36
N GLY A 46 -14.78 -15.77 -20.27
CA GLY A 46 -13.96 -14.59 -19.95
C GLY A 46 -14.76 -13.32 -19.69
N LEU A 47 -14.15 -12.29 -19.11
CA LEU A 47 -14.84 -11.06 -18.69
C LEU A 47 -15.79 -10.52 -19.78
N PRO A 48 -17.00 -10.06 -19.41
CA PRO A 48 -17.95 -9.47 -20.36
C PRO A 48 -17.32 -8.32 -21.17
N ALA A 49 -17.85 -8.08 -22.37
CA ALA A 49 -17.38 -6.97 -23.20
C ALA A 49 -17.45 -5.63 -22.43
N GLY A 50 -16.34 -4.88 -22.46
CA GLY A 50 -16.18 -3.61 -21.75
C GLY A 50 -15.71 -3.75 -20.29
N ILE A 51 -15.67 -4.97 -19.72
CA ILE A 51 -15.18 -5.21 -18.36
C ILE A 51 -13.75 -5.71 -18.39
N THR A 52 -12.89 -5.10 -17.58
CA THR A 52 -11.48 -5.46 -17.41
C THR A 52 -11.15 -5.53 -15.91
N PRO A 53 -10.07 -6.21 -15.51
CA PRO A 53 -9.64 -6.24 -14.10
C PRO A 53 -9.43 -4.83 -13.50
N GLU A 54 -9.08 -3.86 -14.33
CA GLU A 54 -8.80 -2.48 -13.91
C GLU A 54 -10.07 -1.66 -13.67
N ASN A 55 -11.20 -2.03 -14.28
CA ASN A 55 -12.46 -1.28 -14.17
C ASN A 55 -13.57 -2.05 -13.44
N ILE A 56 -13.33 -3.29 -13.03
CA ILE A 56 -14.34 -4.19 -12.44
C ILE A 56 -14.94 -3.68 -11.12
N LEU A 57 -14.28 -2.73 -10.45
CA LEU A 57 -14.80 -2.05 -9.27
C LEU A 57 -15.82 -0.97 -9.62
N ASP A 58 -15.68 -0.35 -10.79
CA ASP A 58 -16.48 0.80 -11.22
C ASP A 58 -17.55 0.44 -12.25
N GLN A 59 -17.35 -0.67 -12.98
CA GLN A 59 -18.21 -1.08 -14.10
C GLN A 59 -18.79 -2.47 -13.87
N GLN A 60 -20.07 -2.61 -14.22
CA GLN A 60 -20.80 -3.86 -14.09
C GLN A 60 -21.54 -4.19 -15.36
N ASN A 61 -21.42 -5.45 -15.80
CA ASN A 61 -22.14 -5.96 -16.94
C ASN A 61 -22.53 -7.43 -16.70
N PRO A 62 -23.69 -7.71 -16.08
CA PRO A 62 -24.13 -9.07 -15.86
C PRO A 62 -24.43 -9.75 -17.19
N ARG A 63 -23.79 -10.91 -17.46
CA ARG A 63 -24.04 -11.70 -18.69
C ARG A 63 -25.50 -12.13 -18.80
N ASN A 64 -26.12 -12.46 -17.66
CA ASN A 64 -27.52 -12.84 -17.58
C ASN A 64 -28.27 -11.93 -16.59
N ARG A 65 -28.94 -10.91 -17.12
CA ARG A 65 -29.71 -9.95 -16.32
C ARG A 65 -30.82 -10.61 -15.51
N ARG A 66 -31.53 -11.59 -16.07
CA ARG A 66 -32.62 -12.28 -15.36
C ARG A 66 -32.10 -13.08 -14.16
N LEU A 67 -30.96 -13.73 -14.31
CA LEU A 67 -30.31 -14.44 -13.20
C LEU A 67 -29.86 -13.47 -12.11
N ALA A 68 -29.17 -12.38 -12.49
CA ALA A 68 -28.75 -11.36 -11.54
C ALA A 68 -29.95 -10.75 -10.79
N GLU A 69 -31.05 -10.46 -11.49
CA GLU A 69 -32.29 -9.97 -10.88
C GLU A 69 -32.92 -10.98 -9.92
N ALA A 70 -32.92 -12.28 -10.27
CA ALA A 70 -33.42 -13.34 -9.41
C ALA A 70 -32.57 -13.47 -8.13
N LEU A 71 -31.24 -13.51 -8.26
CA LEU A 71 -30.32 -13.55 -7.13
C LEU A 71 -30.49 -12.32 -6.22
N ALA A 72 -30.68 -11.13 -6.82
CA ALA A 72 -30.92 -9.91 -6.06
C ALA A 72 -32.27 -9.95 -5.31
N LYS A 73 -33.34 -10.45 -5.94
CA LYS A 73 -34.64 -10.63 -5.27
C LYS A 73 -34.58 -11.64 -4.11
N CYS A 74 -33.70 -12.63 -4.20
CA CYS A 74 -33.45 -13.58 -3.13
C CYS A 74 -32.53 -13.03 -2.02
N GLY A 75 -32.07 -11.77 -2.11
CA GLY A 75 -31.12 -11.21 -1.14
C GLY A 75 -29.74 -11.87 -1.17
N LEU A 76 -29.39 -12.52 -2.29
CA LEU A 76 -28.10 -13.19 -2.45
C LEU A 76 -27.03 -12.19 -2.90
N ILE A 77 -27.32 -11.37 -3.91
CA ILE A 77 -26.40 -10.33 -4.42
C ILE A 77 -27.00 -8.94 -4.30
N GLU A 78 -26.15 -7.92 -4.18
CA GLU A 78 -26.59 -6.53 -4.25
C GLU A 78 -26.68 -6.02 -5.69
N ARG A 79 -27.69 -5.19 -5.98
CA ARG A 79 -27.85 -4.56 -7.31
C ARG A 79 -26.88 -3.40 -7.56
N SER A 80 -26.27 -2.88 -6.50
CA SER A 80 -25.28 -1.81 -6.53
C SER A 80 -23.92 -2.29 -7.07
N GLY A 81 -23.74 -3.61 -7.16
CA GLY A 81 -22.47 -4.33 -7.33
C GLY A 81 -21.32 -3.78 -6.48
N GLN A 82 -21.67 -3.40 -5.26
CA GLN A 82 -20.75 -3.19 -4.16
C GLN A 82 -20.07 -4.49 -3.70
N GLY A 83 -20.51 -5.65 -4.20
CA GLY A 83 -19.93 -6.94 -3.88
C GLY A 83 -18.41 -7.02 -4.08
N MET A 84 -17.92 -6.53 -5.21
CA MET A 84 -16.47 -6.47 -5.46
C MET A 84 -15.77 -5.53 -4.47
N ASN A 85 -16.38 -4.37 -4.19
CA ASN A 85 -15.87 -3.39 -3.24
C ASN A 85 -15.71 -4.00 -1.84
N LEU A 86 -16.69 -4.76 -1.37
CA LEU A 86 -16.64 -5.45 -0.08
C LEU A 86 -15.43 -6.40 0.02
N MET A 87 -15.14 -7.16 -1.02
CA MET A 87 -13.98 -8.06 -1.03
C MET A 87 -12.66 -7.29 -0.93
N PHE A 88 -12.54 -6.17 -1.64
CA PHE A 88 -11.35 -5.32 -1.60
C PHE A 88 -11.18 -4.63 -0.24
N GLU A 89 -12.25 -4.03 0.28
CA GLU A 89 -12.27 -3.38 1.59
C GLU A 89 -11.92 -4.38 2.70
N SER A 90 -12.52 -5.57 2.66
CA SER A 90 -12.24 -6.66 3.61
C SER A 90 -10.76 -7.06 3.58
N ALA A 91 -10.18 -7.25 2.39
CA ALA A 91 -8.77 -7.58 2.24
C ALA A 91 -7.85 -6.49 2.83
N ILE A 92 -8.14 -5.21 2.55
CA ILE A 92 -7.36 -4.08 3.06
C ILE A 92 -7.47 -3.99 4.59
N ARG A 93 -8.69 -4.09 5.13
CA ARG A 93 -8.95 -4.04 6.57
C ARG A 93 -8.24 -5.15 7.33
N GLN A 94 -8.12 -6.32 6.72
CA GLN A 94 -7.42 -7.47 7.28
C GLN A 94 -5.91 -7.45 6.98
N GLY A 95 -5.40 -6.44 6.28
CA GLY A 95 -3.98 -6.31 5.92
C GLY A 95 -3.49 -7.41 5.00
N LYS A 96 -4.36 -7.93 4.13
CA LYS A 96 -4.12 -9.03 3.18
C LYS A 96 -3.87 -8.49 1.76
N PRO A 97 -3.35 -9.31 0.85
CA PRO A 97 -3.31 -8.99 -0.58
C PRO A 97 -4.71 -8.69 -1.13
N LEU A 98 -4.80 -7.74 -2.06
CA LEU A 98 -6.05 -7.47 -2.78
C LEU A 98 -6.47 -8.71 -3.60
N PRO A 99 -7.77 -8.90 -3.82
CA PRO A 99 -8.25 -9.94 -4.73
C PRO A 99 -7.58 -9.83 -6.11
N SER A 100 -7.02 -10.93 -6.59
CA SER A 100 -6.25 -10.96 -7.84
C SER A 100 -7.03 -11.67 -8.94
N PHE A 101 -7.07 -11.04 -10.12
CA PHE A 101 -7.64 -11.61 -11.34
C PHE A 101 -6.59 -12.20 -12.29
N ALA A 102 -5.35 -12.34 -11.83
CA ALA A 102 -4.25 -12.88 -12.63
C ALA A 102 -4.60 -14.29 -13.13
N GLY A 103 -4.30 -14.57 -14.40
CA GLY A 103 -4.66 -15.83 -15.06
C GLY A 103 -6.09 -15.88 -15.61
N THR A 104 -6.86 -14.80 -15.52
CA THR A 104 -8.10 -14.61 -16.31
C THR A 104 -7.77 -14.57 -17.80
N SER A 105 -8.63 -15.15 -18.62
CA SER A 105 -8.49 -15.21 -20.08
C SER A 105 -9.84 -14.98 -20.78
N ALA A 106 -9.88 -15.14 -22.10
CA ALA A 106 -11.11 -15.05 -22.88
C ALA A 106 -12.13 -16.16 -22.54
N HIS A 107 -11.70 -17.26 -21.92
CA HIS A 107 -12.54 -18.44 -21.68
C HIS A 107 -12.74 -18.81 -20.22
N GLU A 108 -12.11 -18.08 -19.30
CA GLU A 108 -12.29 -18.26 -17.86
C GLU A 108 -11.94 -16.97 -17.10
N VAL A 109 -12.65 -16.73 -16.01
CA VAL A 109 -12.30 -15.72 -15.00
C VAL A 109 -11.76 -16.44 -13.79
N ARG A 110 -10.57 -16.02 -13.34
CA ARG A 110 -9.88 -16.58 -12.18
C ARG A 110 -9.80 -15.50 -11.11
N LEU A 111 -10.38 -15.76 -9.95
CA LEU A 111 -10.27 -14.92 -8.76
C LEU A 111 -9.43 -15.64 -7.71
N THR A 112 -8.36 -15.00 -7.25
CA THR A 112 -7.50 -15.51 -6.18
C THR A 112 -7.60 -14.61 -4.96
N LEU A 113 -7.92 -15.22 -3.82
CA LEU A 113 -7.93 -14.60 -2.51
C LEU A 113 -6.77 -15.17 -1.68
N GLU A 114 -5.93 -14.29 -1.15
CA GLU A 114 -4.80 -14.67 -0.29
C GLU A 114 -5.20 -14.51 1.18
N GLY A 115 -4.95 -15.54 1.98
CA GLY A 115 -5.35 -15.60 3.39
C GLY A 115 -4.28 -15.14 4.37
N ALA A 116 -3.06 -14.84 3.90
CA ALA A 116 -1.96 -14.40 4.75
C ALA A 116 -2.03 -12.89 5.01
N ILE A 117 -1.89 -12.50 6.29
CA ILE A 117 -1.75 -11.10 6.67
C ILE A 117 -0.33 -10.64 6.33
N GLU A 118 -0.21 -9.64 5.45
CA GLU A 118 1.08 -9.04 5.09
C GLU A 118 1.54 -8.01 6.13
N SER A 119 0.59 -7.30 6.74
CA SER A 119 0.92 -6.15 7.60
C SER A 119 0.07 -6.08 8.87
N PRO A 120 0.44 -6.81 9.93
CA PRO A 120 -0.23 -6.72 11.22
C PRO A 120 -0.19 -5.30 11.82
N ALA A 121 0.84 -4.51 11.52
CA ALA A 121 0.93 -3.12 11.95
C ALA A 121 -0.14 -2.24 11.30
N PHE A 122 -0.48 -2.51 10.03
CA PHE A 122 -1.53 -1.78 9.33
C PHE A 122 -2.93 -2.13 9.85
N VAL A 123 -3.18 -3.40 10.18
CA VAL A 123 -4.44 -3.82 10.82
C VAL A 123 -4.64 -3.07 12.14
N ARG A 124 -3.61 -3.05 13.00
CA ARG A 124 -3.67 -2.29 14.26
C ARG A 124 -3.82 -0.78 14.07
N PHE A 125 -3.28 -0.24 12.98
CA PHE A 125 -3.50 1.15 12.61
C PHE A 125 -4.99 1.40 12.34
N LEU A 126 -5.64 0.58 11.49
CA LEU A 126 -7.06 0.71 11.17
C LEU A 126 -7.95 0.52 12.41
N GLU A 127 -7.63 -0.44 13.29
CA GLU A 127 -8.34 -0.62 14.56
C GLU A 127 -8.39 0.68 15.39
N ARG A 128 -7.30 1.46 15.36
CA ARG A 128 -7.19 2.71 16.11
C ARG A 128 -7.83 3.90 15.43
N VAL A 129 -8.00 3.87 14.11
CA VAL A 129 -8.88 4.81 13.39
C VAL A 129 -10.32 4.69 13.90
N GLY A 130 -10.72 3.47 14.30
CA GLY A 130 -12.00 3.19 14.92
C GLY A 130 -13.09 2.88 13.90
N GLU A 131 -13.94 1.91 14.25
CA GLU A 131 -14.94 1.35 13.33
C GLU A 131 -15.92 2.38 12.79
N GLU A 132 -16.35 3.33 13.63
CA GLU A 132 -17.27 4.40 13.23
C GLU A 132 -16.70 5.25 12.09
N ARG A 133 -15.40 5.60 12.18
CA ARG A 133 -14.73 6.38 11.15
C ARG A 133 -14.46 5.55 9.90
N LEU A 134 -14.06 4.28 10.06
CA LEU A 134 -13.87 3.37 8.92
C LEU A 134 -15.16 3.15 8.12
N ARG A 135 -16.33 3.16 8.77
CA ARG A 135 -17.63 3.06 8.08
C ARG A 135 -17.95 4.26 7.19
N SER A 136 -17.36 5.42 7.46
CA SER A 136 -17.51 6.60 6.58
C SER A 136 -16.60 6.58 5.35
N PHE A 137 -15.65 5.64 5.29
CA PHE A 137 -14.70 5.55 4.19
C PHE A 137 -15.32 4.81 3.01
N SER A 138 -15.02 5.28 1.80
CA SER A 138 -15.35 4.57 0.58
C SER A 138 -14.28 3.53 0.22
N THR A 139 -14.59 2.67 -0.73
CA THR A 139 -13.60 1.74 -1.32
C THR A 139 -12.36 2.47 -1.81
N SER A 140 -12.52 3.63 -2.46
CA SER A 140 -11.41 4.45 -2.94
C SER A 140 -10.53 4.98 -1.80
N ASP A 141 -11.12 5.27 -0.63
CA ASP A 141 -10.35 5.66 0.56
C ASP A 141 -9.47 4.51 1.04
N PHE A 142 -10.03 3.30 1.15
CA PHE A 142 -9.25 2.11 1.50
C PHE A 142 -8.14 1.83 0.48
N LEU A 143 -8.42 1.97 -0.82
CA LEU A 143 -7.41 1.83 -1.88
C LEU A 143 -6.27 2.84 -1.73
N VAL A 144 -6.55 4.10 -1.39
CA VAL A 144 -5.50 5.07 -1.09
C VAL A 144 -4.63 4.60 0.07
N LEU A 145 -5.24 4.12 1.16
CA LEU A 145 -4.48 3.63 2.32
C LEU A 145 -3.60 2.43 1.97
N ASP A 146 -4.09 1.48 1.16
CA ASP A 146 -3.30 0.33 0.72
C ASP A 146 -2.15 0.74 -0.22
N HIS A 147 -2.39 1.63 -1.19
CA HIS A 147 -1.35 2.16 -2.06
C HIS A 147 -0.24 2.86 -1.26
N LEU A 148 -0.61 3.70 -0.28
CA LEU A 148 0.37 4.38 0.58
C LEU A 148 1.14 3.39 1.46
N ARG A 149 0.47 2.35 1.98
CA ARG A 149 1.13 1.27 2.74
C ARG A 149 2.18 0.54 1.90
N ARG A 150 1.84 0.22 0.65
CA ARG A 150 2.68 -0.50 -0.31
C ARG A 150 3.69 0.39 -1.06
N GLU A 151 3.69 1.69 -0.79
CA GLU A 151 4.51 2.69 -1.51
C GLU A 151 4.27 2.70 -3.03
N GLN A 152 3.03 2.43 -3.43
CA GLN A 152 2.62 2.44 -4.82
C GLN A 152 2.13 3.83 -5.24
N PRO A 153 2.35 4.23 -6.50
CA PRO A 153 1.83 5.50 -7.00
C PRO A 153 0.30 5.51 -6.96
N LEU A 154 -0.28 6.68 -6.69
CA LEU A 154 -1.72 6.91 -6.74
C LEU A 154 -2.11 7.41 -8.13
N SER A 155 -3.22 6.91 -8.67
CA SER A 155 -3.87 7.48 -9.85
C SER A 155 -4.45 8.86 -9.55
N GLU A 156 -4.74 9.66 -10.58
CA GLU A 156 -5.36 10.98 -10.39
C GLU A 156 -6.72 10.90 -9.70
N ALA A 157 -7.51 9.86 -9.99
CA ALA A 157 -8.79 9.62 -9.32
C ALA A 157 -8.60 9.39 -7.81
N LEU A 158 -7.62 8.56 -7.42
CA LEU A 158 -7.34 8.30 -6.00
C LEU A 158 -6.77 9.53 -5.28
N LYS A 159 -6.00 10.37 -5.98
CA LYS A 159 -5.47 11.63 -5.40
C LYS A 159 -6.58 12.59 -4.97
N GLN A 160 -7.75 12.55 -5.59
CA GLN A 160 -8.89 13.38 -5.19
C GLN A 160 -9.41 13.08 -3.78
N ARG A 161 -9.10 11.89 -3.24
CA ARG A 161 -9.48 11.48 -1.87
C ARG A 161 -8.52 11.99 -0.79
N LEU A 162 -7.33 12.46 -1.17
CA LEU A 162 -6.28 12.85 -0.23
C LEU A 162 -6.71 13.96 0.76
N PRO A 163 -7.42 15.03 0.36
CA PRO A 163 -7.85 16.06 1.31
C PRO A 163 -8.71 15.50 2.45
N ALA A 164 -9.73 14.71 2.13
CA ALA A 164 -10.63 14.11 3.11
C ALA A 164 -9.89 13.18 4.09
N LEU A 165 -8.91 12.42 3.59
CA LEU A 165 -8.11 11.53 4.43
C LEU A 165 -7.10 12.27 5.31
N ILE A 166 -6.59 13.42 4.86
CA ILE A 166 -5.77 14.32 5.70
C ILE A 166 -6.63 14.89 6.83
N ASP A 167 -7.82 15.41 6.48
CA ASP A 167 -8.75 16.00 7.45
C ASP A 167 -9.22 14.95 8.48
N ALA A 168 -9.39 13.69 8.05
CA ALA A 168 -9.70 12.56 8.93
C ALA A 168 -8.51 12.13 9.83
N GLY A 169 -7.31 12.70 9.63
CA GLY A 169 -6.10 12.42 10.41
C GLY A 169 -5.48 11.04 10.16
N VAL A 170 -5.86 10.36 9.08
CA VAL A 170 -5.36 9.01 8.74
C VAL A 170 -4.12 9.05 7.84
N ILE A 171 -3.90 10.18 7.15
CA ILE A 171 -2.69 10.42 6.34
C ILE A 171 -2.09 11.80 6.62
N GLU A 172 -0.80 11.94 6.31
CA GLU A 172 0.01 13.14 6.50
C GLU A 172 0.85 13.44 5.24
N ARG A 173 1.21 14.71 5.05
CA ARG A 173 2.13 15.13 3.98
C ARG A 173 3.58 14.95 4.42
N VAL A 174 4.43 14.49 3.50
CA VAL A 174 5.87 14.27 3.73
C VAL A 174 6.72 15.26 2.94
N GLY A 175 7.75 15.81 3.60
CA GLY A 175 8.69 16.78 3.01
C GLY A 175 8.04 18.14 2.73
N ARG A 176 8.58 18.90 1.77
CA ARG A 176 7.99 20.15 1.24
C ARG A 176 6.72 19.88 0.39
N GLY A 177 5.85 18.96 0.82
CA GLY A 177 4.59 18.62 0.15
C GLY A 177 4.71 17.72 -1.10
N ARG A 178 5.78 16.94 -1.23
CA ARG A 178 6.04 16.09 -2.41
C ARG A 178 5.58 14.63 -2.28
N GLY A 179 5.05 14.24 -1.12
CA GLY A 179 4.55 12.88 -0.89
C GLY A 179 3.52 12.83 0.23
N TYR A 180 2.86 11.69 0.33
CA TYR A 180 1.85 11.39 1.34
C TYR A 180 2.25 10.11 2.06
N MET A 181 1.90 10.01 3.34
CA MET A 181 2.10 8.80 4.12
C MET A 181 0.96 8.59 5.11
N LEU A 182 0.78 7.36 5.57
CA LEU A 182 -0.10 7.04 6.70
C LEU A 182 0.40 7.75 7.97
N SER A 183 -0.51 8.26 8.81
CA SER A 183 -0.18 9.21 9.88
C SER A 183 0.74 8.64 10.98
N GLN A 184 1.75 9.44 11.40
CA GLN A 184 2.76 9.07 12.38
C GLN A 184 2.18 8.83 13.77
N ALA A 185 1.24 9.69 14.17
CA ALA A 185 0.63 9.65 15.50
C ALA A 185 -0.04 8.28 15.78
N MET A 186 -0.53 7.62 14.73
CA MET A 186 -1.14 6.29 14.82
C MET A 186 -0.08 5.16 14.84
N TYR A 187 1.04 5.28 14.10
CA TYR A 187 2.17 4.33 14.17
C TYR A 187 2.94 4.37 15.50
N ALA A 188 3.12 5.57 16.08
CA ALA A 188 3.91 5.77 17.30
C ALA A 188 3.25 5.12 18.54
N ALA A 189 1.92 5.02 18.56
CA ALA A 189 1.16 4.36 19.61
C ALA A 189 1.23 2.82 19.57
N LEU A 190 1.77 2.24 18.48
CA LEU A 190 1.84 0.79 18.22
C LEU A 190 3.24 0.19 18.41
N GLY A 191 4.16 0.93 19.04
CA GLY A 191 5.53 0.46 19.33
C GLY A 191 6.48 0.45 18.13
N ALA A 192 6.04 0.88 16.95
CA ALA A 192 6.81 0.83 15.70
C ALA A 192 7.53 2.15 15.38
N ARG A 193 8.20 2.77 16.38
CA ARG A 193 8.93 4.05 16.20
C ARG A 193 10.01 3.98 15.10
N GLY A 194 10.62 2.82 14.86
CA GLY A 194 11.77 2.66 13.95
C GLY A 194 11.46 2.61 12.44
N VAL A 195 10.24 2.26 12.03
CA VAL A 195 9.89 2.13 10.58
C VAL A 195 9.69 3.51 9.95
N HIS A 196 9.10 4.45 10.71
CA HIS A 196 8.86 5.81 10.25
C HIS A 196 10.16 6.61 10.10
N THR A 197 11.08 6.50 11.06
CA THR A 197 12.39 7.17 11.00
C THR A 197 13.27 6.65 9.86
N ARG A 198 12.96 5.49 9.28
CA ARG A 198 13.63 4.96 8.08
C ARG A 198 13.07 5.53 6.77
N LYS A 199 11.74 5.65 6.65
CA LYS A 199 11.07 6.05 5.39
C LYS A 199 11.05 7.55 5.12
N LYS A 200 11.18 8.39 6.16
CA LYS A 200 11.36 9.85 6.01
C LYS A 200 12.80 10.22 5.59
N GLY A 201 13.66 9.22 5.37
CA GLY A 201 15.08 9.34 5.71
C GLY A 201 15.24 9.41 7.24
N LEU A 202 16.44 9.11 7.74
CA LEU A 202 16.80 9.53 9.09
C LEU A 202 16.54 11.03 9.20
N ASP A 203 16.10 11.52 10.36
CA ASP A 203 15.88 12.96 10.50
C ASP A 203 17.17 13.75 10.22
N HIS A 204 17.01 15.03 9.90
CA HIS A 204 18.09 15.91 9.46
C HIS A 204 19.28 15.90 10.44
N GLU A 205 19.00 15.88 11.74
CA GLU A 205 20.01 15.86 12.80
C GLU A 205 20.68 14.49 12.97
N THR A 206 19.95 13.41 12.76
CA THR A 206 20.50 12.04 12.79
C THR A 206 21.44 11.80 11.60
N ASN A 207 21.10 12.31 10.42
CA ASN A 207 22.01 12.28 9.26
C ASN A 207 23.32 13.03 9.57
N LYS A 208 23.23 14.23 10.17
CA LYS A 208 24.41 14.98 10.63
C LYS A 208 25.22 14.19 11.65
N ALA A 209 24.57 13.57 12.63
CA ALA A 209 25.23 12.79 13.67
C ALA A 209 25.99 11.58 13.11
N LEU A 210 25.44 10.89 12.11
CA LEU A 210 26.12 9.78 11.43
C LEU A 210 27.36 10.25 10.65
N LEU A 211 27.27 11.37 9.94
CA LEU A 211 28.42 11.95 9.24
C LEU A 211 29.53 12.30 10.24
N LEU A 212 29.19 12.93 11.37
CA LEU A 212 30.16 13.29 12.41
C LEU A 212 30.77 12.06 13.09
N LYS A 213 29.98 11.03 13.37
CA LYS A 213 30.46 9.76 13.92
C LYS A 213 31.46 9.09 12.97
N HIS A 214 31.16 9.08 11.67
CA HIS A 214 32.07 8.56 10.65
C HIS A 214 33.36 9.37 10.60
N LEU A 215 33.26 10.70 10.52
CA LEU A 215 34.43 11.60 10.50
C LEU A 215 35.28 11.50 11.77
N GLY A 216 34.67 11.26 12.93
CA GLY A 216 35.39 10.97 14.17
C GLY A 216 36.13 9.64 14.14
N THR A 217 35.60 8.64 13.43
CA THR A 217 36.24 7.33 13.26
C THR A 217 37.44 7.41 12.30
N VAL A 218 37.32 8.19 11.23
CA VAL A 218 38.38 8.38 10.23
C VAL A 218 39.47 9.35 10.72
N GLY A 219 39.14 10.23 11.67
CA GLY A 219 40.10 11.12 12.32
C GLY A 219 40.71 12.16 11.37
N GLN A 220 41.99 12.47 11.56
CA GLN A 220 42.70 13.57 10.85
C GLN A 220 42.89 13.33 9.34
N VAL A 221 42.79 12.07 8.89
CA VAL A 221 42.87 11.73 7.46
C VAL A 221 41.69 12.32 6.68
N GLY A 222 40.53 12.42 7.34
CA GLY A 222 39.28 12.88 6.76
C GLY A 222 38.71 11.93 5.70
N SER A 223 37.48 12.19 5.27
CA SER A 223 36.73 11.33 4.36
C SER A 223 36.33 12.10 3.09
N PRO A 224 36.47 11.51 1.89
CA PRO A 224 36.01 12.12 0.65
C PRO A 224 34.48 12.11 0.58
N LEU A 225 33.90 12.97 -0.27
CA LEU A 225 32.45 12.98 -0.48
C LEU A 225 31.89 11.63 -0.97
N SER A 226 32.67 10.88 -1.76
CA SER A 226 32.25 9.56 -2.26
C SER A 226 32.01 8.54 -1.14
N GLU A 227 32.78 8.61 -0.07
CA GLU A 227 32.67 7.71 1.09
C GLU A 227 31.57 8.18 2.04
N LEU A 228 31.43 9.50 2.26
CA LEU A 228 30.31 10.06 3.03
C LEU A 228 28.95 9.78 2.38
N ARG A 229 28.90 9.62 1.06
CA ARG A 229 27.70 9.15 0.35
C ARG A 229 27.36 7.68 0.63
N GLN A 230 28.35 6.86 0.98
CA GLN A 230 28.10 5.47 1.39
C GLN A 230 27.54 5.39 2.81
N VAL A 231 27.87 6.37 3.67
CA VAL A 231 27.29 6.50 5.02
C VAL A 231 25.78 6.79 4.94
N LEU A 232 25.35 7.57 3.95
CA LEU A 232 23.96 7.98 3.76
C LEU A 232 23.45 7.60 2.34
N PRO A 233 23.28 6.30 2.01
CA PRO A 233 22.97 5.86 0.65
C PRO A 233 21.57 6.27 0.17
N ALA A 234 20.68 6.63 1.10
CA ALA A 234 19.33 7.10 0.81
C ALA A 234 19.27 8.59 0.38
N LEU A 235 20.37 9.34 0.51
CA LEU A 235 20.43 10.76 0.15
C LEU A 235 21.17 11.00 -1.18
N SER A 236 20.74 12.03 -1.92
CA SER A 236 21.46 12.49 -3.11
C SER A 236 22.80 13.12 -2.74
N ALA A 237 23.73 13.20 -3.69
CA ALA A 237 25.02 13.85 -3.49
C ALA A 237 24.87 15.34 -3.07
N SER A 238 23.87 16.03 -3.62
CA SER A 238 23.58 17.43 -3.26
C SER A 238 23.05 17.56 -1.83
N ALA A 239 22.20 16.63 -1.37
CA ALA A 239 21.70 16.63 0.00
C ALA A 239 22.83 16.40 1.02
N VAL A 240 23.74 15.46 0.73
CA VAL A 240 24.93 15.24 1.58
C VAL A 240 25.82 16.48 1.61
N GLN A 241 26.02 17.16 0.48
CA GLN A 241 26.78 18.42 0.44
C GLN A 241 26.11 19.54 1.25
N GLN A 242 24.78 19.65 1.23
CA GLN A 242 24.06 20.62 2.06
C GLN A 242 24.27 20.35 3.55
N LEU A 243 24.16 19.10 3.98
CA LEU A 243 24.44 18.72 5.37
C LEU A 243 25.88 19.06 5.79
N LEU A 244 26.86 18.81 4.93
CA LEU A 244 28.26 19.15 5.21
C LEU A 244 28.50 20.66 5.24
N ALA A 245 27.83 21.42 4.38
CA ALA A 245 27.88 22.89 4.40
C ALA A 245 27.26 23.46 5.68
N GLU A 246 26.17 22.88 6.16
CA GLU A 246 25.57 23.21 7.46
C GLU A 246 26.52 22.91 8.62
N LEU A 247 27.04 21.69 8.70
CA LEU A 247 28.01 21.30 9.73
C LEU A 247 29.25 22.18 9.72
N ARG A 248 29.66 22.70 8.55
CA ARG A 248 30.76 23.64 8.43
C ARG A 248 30.40 25.04 8.95
N ARG A 249 29.19 25.53 8.66
CA ARG A 249 28.68 26.79 9.23
C ARG A 249 28.55 26.71 10.75
N GLU A 250 28.20 25.54 11.27
CA GLU A 250 28.16 25.22 12.70
C GLU A 250 29.55 25.03 13.32
N GLY A 251 30.63 25.06 12.52
CA GLY A 251 32.00 24.88 13.02
C GLY A 251 32.33 23.46 13.47
N ARG A 252 31.58 22.45 13.04
CA ARG A 252 31.76 21.04 13.46
C ARG A 252 32.63 20.23 12.51
N VAL A 253 32.73 20.66 11.25
CA VAL A 253 33.56 20.02 10.21
C VAL A 253 34.32 21.05 9.40
N ALA A 254 35.49 20.65 8.90
CA ALA A 254 36.32 21.42 8.00
C ALA A 254 36.62 20.64 6.72
N LEU A 255 36.77 21.37 5.61
CA LEU A 255 37.22 20.82 4.34
C LEU A 255 38.73 21.07 4.21
N SER A 256 39.52 20.01 4.10
CA SER A 256 40.93 20.06 3.74
C SER A 256 41.13 19.70 2.27
N ASN A 257 42.21 20.23 1.68
CA ASN A 257 42.59 20.06 0.29
C ASN A 257 41.55 20.61 -0.71
N GLN A 258 41.83 20.47 -2.01
CA GLN A 258 40.97 20.95 -3.11
C GLN A 258 40.71 19.85 -4.14
N ARG A 259 39.74 20.08 -5.03
CA ARG A 259 39.43 19.21 -6.20
C ARG A 259 39.31 17.73 -5.82
N ARG A 260 40.01 16.83 -6.53
CA ARG A 260 39.93 15.37 -6.33
C ARG A 260 40.50 14.88 -4.99
N TRP A 261 41.20 15.72 -4.25
CA TRP A 261 41.84 15.37 -2.97
C TRP A 261 41.07 15.93 -1.77
N ALA A 262 39.92 16.57 -2.00
CA ALA A 262 39.11 17.18 -0.96
C ALA A 262 38.66 16.14 0.09
N ARG A 263 38.97 16.40 1.36
CA ARG A 263 38.59 15.55 2.49
C ARG A 263 37.86 16.38 3.53
N TRP A 264 36.73 15.88 4.00
CA TRP A 264 36.02 16.44 5.14
C TRP A 264 36.59 15.83 6.42
N LYS A 265 36.77 16.63 7.45
CA LYS A 265 37.22 16.18 8.77
C LYS A 265 36.47 16.93 9.87
N LEU A 266 36.55 16.46 11.10
CA LEU A 266 36.10 17.24 12.24
C LEU A 266 36.95 18.51 12.36
N ALA A 267 36.29 19.63 12.70
CA ALA A 267 36.95 20.92 12.92
C ALA A 267 37.72 20.93 14.24
#